data_AF-A0A2W6S5Q9-F1
#
_entry.id   AF-A0A2W6S5Q9-F1
#
_cell.length_a   1.000
_cell.length_b   1.000
_cell.length_c   1.000
_cell.angle_alpha   90.00
_cell.angle_beta   90.00
_cell.angle_gamma   90.00
#
_symmetry.space_group_name_H-M   'P 1'
#
loop_
_entity.id
_entity.type
_entity.pdbx_description
1 polymer ?
#
loop_
_entity_poly.entity_id
_entity_poly.type
_entity_poly.pdbx_seq_one_letter_code
_entity_poly.pdbx_strand_id
1 'polypeptide(L)'
;MARLPIKTSVLSRLFAMSGNLCAYPSCPQILYREDGTGFVNICHIHAVEEGWTRYDPDVSDEALRAIDNLVLMCRNHHGEIDQEF
;
A
#
# COMPACT_ATOMS: atom_id res chain seq x y z
N MET A 1 14.46 -11.46 -7.21
CA MET A 1 14.15 -10.82 -8.51
C MET A 1 13.99 -9.32 -8.30
N ALA A 2 14.16 -8.47 -9.31
CA ALA A 2 14.02 -7.01 -9.12
C ALA A 2 12.53 -6.61 -9.13
N ARG A 3 12.06 -5.98 -8.05
CA ARG A 3 10.68 -5.50 -7.89
C ARG A 3 10.23 -4.65 -9.09
N LEU A 4 9.11 -5.02 -9.70
CA LEU A 4 8.50 -4.21 -10.75
C LEU A 4 7.90 -2.91 -10.17
N PRO A 5 8.04 -1.77 -10.85
CA PRO A 5 7.37 -0.54 -10.44
C PRO A 5 5.85 -0.66 -10.61
N ILE A 6 5.09 -0.05 -9.69
CA ILE A 6 3.63 0.05 -9.80
C ILE A 6 3.29 0.96 -10.97
N LYS A 7 2.35 0.54 -11.83
CA LYS A 7 1.93 1.30 -13.01
C LYS A 7 1.19 2.56 -12.59
N THR A 8 1.39 3.67 -13.30
CA THR A 8 0.69 4.94 -13.04
C THR A 8 -0.83 4.78 -13.05
N SER A 9 -1.38 3.97 -13.97
CA SER A 9 -2.82 3.68 -14.02
C SER A 9 -3.34 2.97 -12.76
N VAL A 10 -2.53 2.10 -12.16
CA VAL A 10 -2.84 1.42 -10.90
C VAL A 10 -2.79 2.41 -9.74
N LEU A 11 -1.76 3.25 -9.67
CA LEU A 11 -1.66 4.32 -8.67
C LEU A 11 -2.86 5.26 -8.72
N SER A 12 -3.18 5.79 -9.91
CA SER A 12 -4.32 6.71 -10.07
C SER A 12 -5.63 6.09 -9.59
N ARG A 13 -5.88 4.81 -9.94
CA ARG A 13 -7.08 4.10 -9.51
C ARG A 13 -7.07 3.84 -8.00
N LEU A 14 -5.94 3.41 -7.43
CA LEU A 14 -5.78 3.16 -5.99
C LEU A 14 -6.07 4.42 -5.17
N PHE A 15 -5.47 5.56 -5.55
CA PHE A 15 -5.71 6.83 -4.87
C PHE A 15 -7.15 7.32 -5.04
N ALA A 16 -7.74 7.21 -6.24
CA ALA A 16 -9.12 7.61 -6.49
C ALA A 16 -10.13 6.79 -5.67
N MET A 17 -9.87 5.48 -5.48
CA MET A 17 -10.75 4.59 -4.73
C MET A 17 -10.60 4.73 -3.21
N SER A 18 -9.52 5.34 -2.71
CA SER A 18 -9.25 5.45 -1.27
C SER A 18 -10.18 6.41 -0.51
N GLY A 19 -10.87 7.30 -1.21
CA GLY A 19 -11.65 8.37 -0.55
C GLY A 19 -10.81 9.31 0.31
N ASN A 20 -9.48 9.35 0.09
CA ASN A 20 -8.52 10.11 0.88
C ASN A 20 -8.45 9.68 2.37
N LEU A 21 -8.81 8.43 2.66
CA LEU A 21 -8.83 7.87 4.01
C LEU A 21 -7.93 6.64 4.11
N CYS A 22 -7.35 6.44 5.30
CA CYS A 22 -6.64 5.22 5.62
C CYS A 22 -7.56 4.00 5.49
N ALA A 23 -7.07 2.93 4.86
CA ALA A 23 -7.85 1.69 4.68
C ALA A 23 -7.99 0.86 5.97
N TYR A 24 -7.26 1.20 7.04
CA TYR A 24 -7.40 0.52 8.32
C TYR A 24 -8.81 0.77 8.90
N PRO A 25 -9.54 -0.28 9.34
CA PRO A 25 -10.92 -0.13 9.82
C PRO A 25 -11.05 0.94 10.89
N SER A 26 -12.02 1.83 10.72
CA SER A 26 -12.34 2.92 11.67
C SER A 26 -11.22 3.95 11.88
N CYS A 27 -10.18 3.98 11.03
CA CYS A 27 -9.17 5.03 11.09
C CYS A 27 -9.69 6.32 10.44
N PRO A 28 -9.79 7.45 11.18
CA PRO A 28 -10.27 8.71 10.61
C PRO A 28 -9.17 9.51 9.90
N GLN A 29 -7.97 8.94 9.74
CA GLN A 29 -6.81 9.68 9.24
C GLN A 29 -6.98 10.01 7.75
N ILE A 30 -6.90 11.31 7.45
CA ILE A 30 -6.84 11.84 6.09
C ILE A 30 -5.43 11.62 5.52
N LEU A 31 -5.36 11.08 4.31
CA LEU A 31 -4.10 10.71 3.65
C LEU A 31 -3.38 11.93 3.05
N TYR A 32 -4.11 12.85 2.43
CA TYR A 32 -3.61 14.13 1.92
C TYR A 32 -4.42 15.29 2.46
N ARG A 33 -3.73 16.26 3.03
CA ARG A 33 -4.32 17.54 3.43
C ARG A 33 -4.41 18.49 2.24
N GLU A 34 -5.22 19.54 2.39
CA GLU A 34 -5.39 20.60 1.37
C GLU A 34 -4.08 21.31 1.02
N ASP A 35 -3.13 21.38 1.97
CA ASP A 35 -1.80 21.95 1.78
C ASP A 35 -0.83 21.04 0.99
N GLY A 36 -1.30 19.86 0.55
CA GLY A 36 -0.51 18.87 -0.18
C GLY A 36 0.32 17.94 0.71
N THR A 37 0.27 18.08 2.04
CA THR A 37 1.00 17.21 2.96
C THR A 37 0.42 15.80 2.95
N GLY A 38 1.26 14.82 2.60
CA GLY A 38 0.91 13.39 2.52
C GLY A 38 1.33 12.58 3.75
N PHE A 39 0.38 11.88 4.35
CA PHE A 39 0.54 10.95 5.47
C PHE A 39 0.26 9.50 5.06
N VAL A 40 0.52 9.16 3.79
CA VAL A 40 0.14 7.90 3.16
C VAL A 40 1.35 7.03 2.80
N ASN A 41 1.19 5.72 2.95
CA ASN A 41 2.08 4.70 2.40
C ASN A 41 1.27 3.76 1.49
N ILE A 42 1.92 3.29 0.41
CA ILE A 42 1.38 2.23 -0.44
C ILE A 42 1.92 0.91 0.09
N CYS A 43 1.03 0.09 0.64
CA CYS A 43 1.35 -1.15 1.30
C CYS A 43 0.99 -2.33 0.38
N HIS A 44 1.76 -3.42 0.44
CA HIS A 44 1.42 -4.65 -0.27
C HIS A 44 0.74 -5.62 0.69
N ILE A 45 -0.27 -6.34 0.23
CA ILE A 45 -0.94 -7.39 1.01
C ILE A 45 -0.06 -8.65 1.03
N HIS A 46 0.38 -9.11 -0.13
CA HIS A 46 1.45 -10.09 -0.30
C HIS A 46 2.80 -9.37 -0.33
N ALA A 47 3.75 -9.88 0.45
CA ALA A 47 5.08 -9.29 0.53
C ALA A 47 5.83 -9.46 -0.80
N VAL A 48 6.57 -8.42 -1.19
CA VAL A 48 7.35 -8.43 -2.44
C VAL A 48 8.67 -9.18 -2.28
N GLU A 49 9.20 -9.19 -1.06
CA GLU A 49 10.52 -9.74 -0.76
C GLU A 49 10.41 -11.15 -0.15
N GLU A 50 11.22 -12.06 -0.68
CA GLU A 50 11.42 -13.40 -0.11
C GLU A 50 11.83 -13.29 1.37
N GLY A 51 11.25 -14.14 2.23
CA GLY A 51 11.58 -14.21 3.66
C GLY A 51 10.71 -13.33 4.57
N TRP A 52 9.84 -12.48 4.02
CA TRP A 52 8.84 -11.76 4.80
C TRP A 52 7.58 -12.61 5.04
N THR A 53 6.87 -12.35 6.14
CA THR A 53 5.75 -13.17 6.64
C THR A 53 4.65 -13.44 5.61
N ARG A 54 4.41 -12.51 4.69
CA ARG A 54 3.34 -12.56 3.69
C ARG A 54 3.86 -12.86 2.27
N TYR A 55 5.10 -13.34 2.15
CA TYR A 55 5.66 -13.75 0.87
C TYR A 55 5.01 -15.05 0.41
N ASP A 56 4.63 -15.09 -0.87
CA ASP A 56 4.05 -16.26 -1.51
C ASP A 56 4.74 -16.46 -2.87
N PRO A 57 5.52 -17.55 -3.07
CA PRO A 57 6.26 -17.80 -4.30
C PRO A 57 5.35 -18.06 -5.52
N ASP A 58 4.07 -18.37 -5.30
CA ASP A 58 3.11 -18.60 -6.39
C ASP A 58 2.52 -17.29 -6.92
N VAL A 59 2.74 -16.16 -6.24
CA VAL A 59 2.28 -14.83 -6.67
C VAL A 59 3.28 -14.21 -7.65
N SER A 60 2.84 -13.98 -8.89
CA SER A 60 3.66 -13.33 -9.92
C SER A 60 3.97 -11.85 -9.62
N ASP A 61 5.07 -11.34 -10.18
CA ASP A 61 5.43 -9.91 -10.08
C ASP A 61 4.33 -8.95 -10.58
N GLU A 62 3.56 -9.36 -11.60
CA GLU A 62 2.42 -8.56 -12.08
C GLU A 62 1.28 -8.52 -11.07
N ALA A 63 1.02 -9.63 -10.38
CA ALA A 63 0.03 -9.70 -9.31
C ALA A 63 0.48 -8.92 -8.08
N LEU A 64 1.77 -8.95 -7.74
CA LEU A 64 2.34 -8.15 -6.64
C LEU A 64 2.09 -6.65 -6.81
N ARG A 65 2.16 -6.13 -8.05
CA ARG A 65 1.89 -4.72 -8.37
C ARG A 65 0.46 -4.44 -8.83
N ALA A 66 -0.44 -5.42 -8.80
CA ALA A 66 -1.84 -5.25 -9.17
C ALA A 66 -2.61 -4.52 -8.06
N ILE A 67 -3.68 -3.82 -8.43
CA ILE A 67 -4.48 -3.06 -7.46
C ILE A 67 -5.01 -3.93 -6.32
N ASP A 68 -5.33 -5.19 -6.59
CA ASP A 68 -5.89 -6.13 -5.62
C ASP A 68 -4.88 -6.51 -4.52
N ASN A 69 -3.58 -6.27 -4.77
CA ASN A 69 -2.52 -6.50 -3.79
C ASN A 69 -2.06 -5.19 -3.10
N LEU A 70 -2.65 -4.05 -3.40
CA LEU A 70 -2.20 -2.75 -2.92
C LEU A 70 -3.25 -2.08 -2.06
N VAL A 71 -2.81 -1.44 -0.97
CA VAL A 71 -3.68 -0.72 -0.06
C VAL A 71 -3.00 0.54 0.46
N LEU A 72 -3.77 1.60 0.67
CA LEU A 72 -3.27 2.84 1.25
C LEU A 72 -3.48 2.86 2.75
N MET A 73 -2.42 3.07 3.51
CA MET A 73 -2.49 3.22 4.96
C MET A 73 -1.80 4.49 5.40
N CYS A 74 -2.19 4.99 6.58
CA CYS A 74 -1.45 6.07 7.20
C CYS A 74 -0.12 5.57 7.76
N ARG A 75 0.81 6.50 8.03
CA ARG A 75 2.12 6.17 8.60
C ARG A 75 2.05 5.35 9.89
N ASN A 76 1.09 5.63 10.77
CA ASN A 76 0.93 4.92 12.04
C ASN A 76 0.57 3.45 11.82
N HIS A 77 -0.51 3.15 11.09
CA HIS A 77 -0.92 1.76 10.84
C HIS A 77 0.06 0.99 9.97
N HIS A 78 0.74 1.67 9.03
CA HIS A 78 1.84 1.05 8.30
C HIS A 78 2.94 0.59 9.24
N GLY A 79 3.43 1.47 10.13
CA GLY A 79 4.46 1.12 11.11
C GLY A 79 4.02 0.04 12.10
N GLU A 80 2.76 0.06 12.55
CA GLU A 80 2.22 -0.97 13.43
C GLU A 80 2.18 -2.37 12.78
N ILE A 81 1.85 -2.44 11.49
CA ILE A 81 1.71 -3.71 10.76
C ILE A 81 3.08 -4.25 10.32
N ASP A 82 3.93 -3.39 9.77
CA ASP A 82 5.22 -3.79 9.20
C ASP A 82 6.37 -3.72 10.24
N GLN A 83 6.08 -3.31 11.49
CA GLN A 83 7.03 -3.15 12.59
C GLN A 83 8.19 -2.18 12.28
N GLU A 84 7.92 -1.22 11.39
CA GLU A 84 8.84 -0.14 11.02
C GLU A 84 8.57 1.07 11.92
N PHE A 85 9.39 1.25 12.97
CA PHE A 85 9.36 2.41 13.88
C PHE A 85 10.59 3.31 13.71
#